data_AF-A0A2G4GWG3-F1
#
_entry.id   AF-A0A2G4GWG3-F1
#
_cell.length_a   1.000
_cell.length_b   1.000
_cell.length_c   1.000
_cell.angle_alpha   90.00
_cell.angle_beta   90.00
_cell.angle_gamma   90.00
#
_symmetry.space_group_name_H-M   'P 1'
#
loop_
_entity.id
_entity.type
_entity.pdbx_description
1 polymer ?
#
loop_
_entity_poly.entity_id
_entity_poly.type
_entity_poly.pdbx_seq_one_letter_code
_entity_poly.pdbx_strand_id
1 'polypeptide(L)' 'TDGVLAMGQSTLYPMLYNLEAKGFVVARWDESGPRPRKYYRLTPDGKKRLAEDTRTWRRLTAAMGALGFTFAGPGVIA' A
#
# COMPACT_ATOMS: atom_id res chain seq x y z
N THR A 1 9.61 9.97 2.87
CA THR A 1 9.48 8.58 2.36
C THR A 1 10.65 8.36 1.43
N ASP A 2 11.62 7.52 1.77
CA ASP A 2 12.86 7.27 1.01
C ASP A 2 12.61 6.58 -0.35
N GLY A 3 11.79 7.17 -1.21
CA GLY A 3 11.43 6.61 -2.53
C GLY A 3 10.54 5.36 -2.50
N VAL A 4 10.40 4.66 -1.36
CA VAL A 4 9.67 3.38 -1.23
C VAL A 4 8.21 3.47 -1.71
N LEU A 5 7.60 4.66 -1.65
CA LEU A 5 6.24 4.93 -2.15
C LEU A 5 6.20 6.08 -3.16
N ALA A 6 7.30 6.35 -3.87
CA ALA A 6 7.31 7.32 -4.97
C ALA A 6 6.59 6.74 -6.19
N MET A 7 5.27 6.58 -6.07
CA MET A 7 4.40 6.09 -7.13
C MET A 7 3.94 7.28 -7.97
N GLY A 8 4.20 7.23 -9.28
CA GLY A 8 3.65 8.21 -10.22
C GLY A 8 2.12 8.17 -10.25
N GLN A 9 1.50 9.28 -10.67
CA GLN A 9 0.04 9.38 -10.81
C GLN A 9 -0.54 8.28 -11.73
N SER A 10 0.24 7.88 -12.75
CA SER A 10 -0.10 6.80 -13.68
C SER A 10 -0.23 5.42 -13.02
N THR A 11 0.39 5.21 -11.87
CA THR A 11 0.30 3.94 -11.12
C THR A 11 -0.72 4.04 -10.00
N LEU A 12 -0.77 5.18 -9.30
CA LEU A 12 -1.62 5.35 -8.11
C LEU A 12 -3.11 5.25 -8.43
N TYR A 13 -3.60 5.97 -9.46
CA TYR A 13 -5.03 5.98 -9.75
C TYR A 13 -5.55 4.61 -10.21
N PRO A 14 -4.89 3.90 -11.14
CA PRO A 14 -5.31 2.53 -11.49
C PRO A 14 -5.34 1.59 -10.29
N MET A 15 -4.40 1.70 -9.35
CA MET A 15 -4.44 0.90 -8.13
C MET A 15 -5.65 1.24 -7.25
N LEU A 16 -5.94 2.52 -7.05
CA LEU A 16 -7.12 2.95 -6.28
C LEU A 16 -8.42 2.48 -6.93
N TYR A 17 -8.54 2.57 -8.25
CA TYR A 17 -9.70 2.05 -8.98
C TYR A 17 -9.86 0.54 -8.82
N ASN A 18 -8.76 -0.22 -8.87
CA ASN A 18 -8.81 -1.65 -8.64
C ASN A 18 -9.22 -2.02 -7.21
N LEU A 19 -8.74 -1.27 -6.21
CA LEU A 19 -9.13 -1.48 -4.81
C LEU A 19 -10.60 -1.13 -4.58
N GLU A 20 -11.11 -0.09 -5.25
CA GLU A 20 -12.51 0.33 -5.20
C GLU A 20 -13.41 -0.72 -5.88
N ALA A 21 -13.03 -1.20 -7.07
CA ALA A 21 -13.76 -2.26 -7.79
C ALA A 21 -13.80 -3.58 -7.02
N LYS A 22 -12.76 -3.88 -6.23
CA LYS A 22 -12.73 -5.05 -5.31
C LYS A 22 -13.50 -4.83 -4.01
N GLY A 23 -14.06 -3.63 -3.78
CA GLY A 23 -14.79 -3.30 -2.56
C GLY A 23 -13.91 -3.12 -1.32
N PHE A 24 -12.59 -2.99 -1.47
CA PHE A 24 -11.65 -2.82 -0.36
C PHE A 24 -11.50 -1.37 0.08
N VAL A 25 -11.77 -0.42 -0.81
CA VAL A 25 -11.89 0.99 -0.46
C VAL A 25 -13.22 1.54 -0.96
N VAL A 26 -13.69 2.58 -0.27
CA VAL A 26 -14.78 3.44 -0.74
C VAL A 26 -14.21 4.83 -1.01
N ALA A 27 -14.77 5.50 -2.01
CA ALA A 27 -14.43 6.87 -2.30
C ALA A 27 -15.53 7.86 -1.94
N ARG A 28 -15.13 9.09 -1.64
CA ARG A 28 -16.00 10.24 -1.44
C ARG A 28 -15.43 11.45 -2.17
N TRP A 29 -16.26 12.12 -2.95
CA TRP A 29 -15.94 13.43 -3.49
C TRP A 29 -16.13 14.52 -2.43
N ASP A 30 -15.20 15.46 -2.41
CA ASP A 30 -15.27 16.70 -1.67
C ASP A 30 -15.06 17.86 -2.64
N GLU A 31 -16.13 18.62 -2.82
CA GLU A 31 -16.22 19.76 -3.73
C GLU A 31 -16.24 21.09 -2.97
N SER A 32 -16.03 21.08 -1.65
CA SER A 32 -16.09 22.29 -0.81
C SER A 32 -14.96 23.29 -1.09
N GLY A 33 -13.90 22.87 -1.79
CA GLY A 33 -12.73 23.69 -2.10
C GLY A 33 -12.62 24.10 -3.57
N PRO A 34 -11.63 24.94 -3.91
CA PRO A 34 -11.42 25.43 -5.28
C PRO A 34 -11.05 24.35 -6.30
N ARG A 35 -10.73 23.13 -5.85
CA ARG A 35 -10.49 21.95 -6.69
C ARG A 35 -11.16 20.74 -6.05
N PRO A 36 -12.05 20.02 -6.76
CA PRO A 36 -12.63 18.78 -6.27
C PRO A 36 -11.56 17.77 -5.90
N ARG A 37 -11.76 17.07 -4.78
CA ARG A 37 -10.86 16.01 -4.29
C ARG A 37 -11.65 14.73 -4.07
N LYS A 38 -11.09 13.60 -4.51
CA LYS A 38 -11.63 12.26 -4.23
C LYS A 38 -10.84 11.65 -3.07
N TYR A 39 -11.46 11.50 -1.92
CA TYR A 39 -10.88 10.84 -0.75
C TYR A 39 -11.26 9.37 -0.73
N TYR A 40 -10.33 8.52 -0.30
CA TYR A 40 -10.53 7.07 -0.22
C TYR A 40 -10.37 6.60 1.22
N ARG A 41 -11.15 5.60 1.62
CA ARG A 41 -11.06 4.96 2.95
C ARG A 41 -11.25 3.46 2.82
N LEU A 42 -10.52 2.68 3.62
CA LEU A 42 -10.73 1.23 3.72
C LEU A 42 -12.15 0.88 4.21
N THR A 43 -12.75 -0.12 3.56
CA THR A 43 -13.97 -0.79 4.03
C THR A 43 -13.63 -1.80 5.14
N PRO A 44 -14.63 -2.36 5.86
CA PRO A 44 -14.39 -3.47 6.76
C PRO A 44 -13.68 -4.65 6.09
N ASP A 45 -14.06 -5.00 4.86
CA ASP A 45 -13.43 -6.09 4.12
C ASP A 45 -12.03 -5.72 3.62
N GLY A 46 -11.81 -4.46 3.22
CA GLY A 46 -10.48 -3.95 2.94
C GLY A 46 -9.53 -4.02 4.14
N LYS A 47 -10.03 -3.74 5.35
CA LYS A 47 -9.24 -3.91 6.59
C LYS A 47 -8.88 -5.37 6.86
N LYS A 48 -9.83 -6.30 6.67
CA LYS A 48 -9.58 -7.74 6.82
C LYS A 48 -8.52 -8.20 5.81
N ARG A 49 -8.68 -7.83 4.54
CA ARG A 49 -7.73 -8.16 3.47
C ARG A 49 -6.33 -7.61 3.76
N LEU A 50 -6.23 -6.35 4.17
CA LEU A 50 -4.95 -5.75 4.55
C LEU A 50 -4.27 -6.53 5.68
N ALA A 51 -5.03 -6.95 6.69
CA ALA A 51 -4.48 -7.74 7.79
C ALA A 51 -3.96 -9.11 7.32
N GLU A 52 -4.67 -9.78 6.41
CA GLU A 52 -4.23 -11.04 5.79
C GLU A 52 -2.95 -10.86 4.97
N ASP A 53 -2.93 -9.87 4.09
CA ASP A 53 -1.77 -9.57 3.24
C ASP A 53 -0.55 -9.23 4.09
N THR A 54 -0.74 -8.44 5.15
CA THR A 54 0.32 -8.11 6.11
C THR A 54 0.84 -9.35 6.83
N ARG A 55 -0.03 -10.27 7.28
CA ARG A 55 0.39 -11.53 7.90
C ARG A 55 1.19 -12.40 6.93
N THR A 56 0.75 -12.48 5.69
CA THR A 56 1.43 -13.26 4.65
C THR A 56 2.79 -12.65 4.33
N TRP A 57 2.87 -11.33 4.16
CA TRP A 57 4.13 -10.62 3.96
C TRP A 57 5.12 -10.88 5.10
N ARG A 58 4.69 -10.73 6.36
CA ARG A 58 5.55 -11.00 7.52
C ARG A 58 6.09 -12.43 7.55
N ARG A 59 5.26 -13.42 7.21
CA ARG A 59 5.68 -14.82 7.13
C ARG A 59 6.74 -15.02 6.05
N LEU A 60 6.53 -14.44 4.88
CA LEU A 60 7.47 -14.50 3.77
C LEU A 60 8.81 -13.84 4.14
N THR A 61 8.77 -12.63 4.70
CA THR A 61 10.00 -11.93 5.12
C THR A 61 10.73 -12.65 6.25
N ALA A 62 10.01 -13.27 7.18
CA ALA A 62 10.62 -14.07 8.23
C ALA A 62 11.31 -15.32 7.67
N ALA A 63 10.66 -16.03 6.74
CA ALA A 63 11.25 -17.19 6.07
C ALA A 63 12.51 -16.81 5.29
N MET A 64 12.49 -15.69 4.54
CA MET A 64 13.69 -15.18 3.86
C MET A 64 14.80 -14.82 4.85
N GLY A 65 14.47 -14.17 5.98
CA GLY A 65 15.44 -13.88 7.03
C GLY A 65 16.08 -15.14 7.62
N ALA A 66 15.28 -16.20 7.83
CA ALA A 66 15.77 -17.49 8.32
C ALA A 66 16.71 -18.20 7.32
N LEU A 67 16.55 -17.94 6.02
CA LEU A 67 17.45 -18.41 4.96
C LEU A 67 18.73 -17.57 4.81
N GLY A 68 18.95 -16.58 5.70
CA GLY A 68 20.15 -15.75 5.70
C GLY A 68 20.07 -14.53 4.77
N PHE A 69 18.90 -14.22 4.19
CA PHE A 69 18.71 -12.98 3.45
C PHE A 69 18.56 -11.81 4.46
N THR A 70 19.67 -11.23 4.86
CA THR A 70 19.68 -9.92 5.54
C THR A 70 19.55 -8.83 4.50
N PHE A 71 18.41 -8.14 4.48
CA PHE A 71 18.26 -6.89 3.75
C PHE A 71 19.04 -5.79 4.48
N ALA A 72 20.36 -5.81 4.36
CA ALA A 72 21.20 -4.68 4.74
C ALA A 72 20.93 -3.55 3.75
N GLY A 73 20.49 -2.40 4.25
CA GLY A 73 20.38 -1.19 3.43
C GLY A 73 21.74 -0.81 2.84
N PRO A 74 21.77 -0.05 1.73
CA PRO A 74 23.01 0.39 1.11
C PRO A 74 23.69 1.38 2.05
N GLY A 75 24.71 0.94 2.79
CA GLY A 75 25.40 1.84 3.72
C GLY A 75 26.46 1.24 4.65
N VAL A 76 26.83 -0.03 4.54
CA VAL A 76 27.96 -0.57 5.32
C VAL A 76 28.75 -1.55 4.47
N ILE A 77 29.72 -1.03 3.73
CA ILE A 77 30.95 -1.75 3.39
C ILE A 77 32.07 -0.73 3.62
N ALA A 78 32.94 -1.04 4.59
CA ALA A 78 34.21 -0.34 4.80
C ALA A 78 35.19 -0.66 3.66
#